data_AF-A0A1Q9P7F5-F1
#
_entry.id   AF-A0A1Q9P7F5-F1
#
_cell.length_a   1.000
_cell.length_b   1.000
_cell.length_c   1.000
_cell.angle_alpha   90.00
_cell.angle_beta   90.00
_cell.angle_gamma   90.00
#
_symmetry.space_group_name_H-M   'P 1'
#
loop_
_entity.id
_entity.type
_entity.pdbx_description
1 polymer ?
#
loop_
_entity_poly.entity_id
_entity_poly.type
_entity_poly.pdbx_seq_one_letter_code
_entity_poly.pdbx_strand_id
1 'polypeptide(L)'
;MRTLSKRESEKSSKPETIKKSLDDIVQKLDQDADASKSWSSSITSNKEEWEKLKKNIHDRQKALKQLVTDKKAGIIGIDEFDEKYKKLQDELTELEFAVYNMRLGTKVQ
;
A
#
# COMPACT_ATOMS: atom_id res chain seq x y z
N MET A 1 31.25 -37.90 8.49
CA MET A 1 30.15 -37.44 9.36
C MET A 1 29.85 -35.98 9.02
N ARG A 2 28.57 -35.69 8.74
CA ARG A 2 27.75 -34.44 8.86
C ARG A 2 28.49 -33.08 8.77
N THR A 3 28.36 -32.28 7.70
CA THR A 3 27.26 -31.31 7.33
C THR A 3 27.01 -30.22 8.40
N LEU A 4 26.83 -28.92 8.15
CA LEU A 4 26.36 -28.12 7.01
C LEU A 4 26.73 -26.64 7.26
N SER A 5 27.14 -25.92 6.21
CA SER A 5 27.24 -24.46 6.19
C SER A 5 25.84 -23.85 6.30
N LYS A 6 25.56 -23.14 7.39
CA LYS A 6 24.24 -22.54 7.66
C LYS A 6 24.03 -21.34 6.74
N ARG A 7 23.17 -21.52 5.73
CA ARG A 7 22.47 -20.44 5.03
C ARG A 7 21.49 -19.81 6.02
N GLU A 8 21.46 -18.49 6.12
CA GLU A 8 20.32 -17.74 6.64
C GLU A 8 19.92 -16.79 5.48
N SER A 9 19.31 -17.27 4.41
CA SER A 9 17.86 -17.46 4.22
C SER A 9 17.03 -16.29 4.74
N GLU A 10 16.75 -15.38 3.81
CA GLU A 10 15.41 -14.84 3.55
C GLU A 10 14.73 -14.08 4.69
N LYS A 11 14.83 -12.74 4.60
CA LYS A 11 13.89 -11.79 5.20
C LYS A 11 12.47 -12.17 4.82
N SER A 12 11.81 -12.95 5.67
CA SER A 12 10.37 -13.12 5.63
C SER A 12 9.73 -11.77 5.99
N SER A 13 9.36 -10.99 4.97
CA SER A 13 8.47 -9.84 5.15
C SER A 13 7.09 -10.40 5.52
N LYS A 14 6.85 -10.53 6.82
CA LYS A 14 5.56 -10.98 7.34
C LYS A 14 4.48 -9.95 6.93
N PRO A 15 3.36 -10.37 6.33
CA PRO A 15 2.31 -9.46 5.90
C PRO A 15 1.64 -8.71 7.08
N GLU A 16 1.76 -9.23 8.30
CA GLU A 16 1.29 -8.57 9.53
C GLU A 16 2.11 -7.35 9.91
N THR A 17 3.43 -7.38 9.71
CA THR A 17 4.29 -6.20 9.92
C THR A 17 4.02 -5.10 8.91
N ILE A 18 3.62 -5.46 7.67
CA ILE A 18 3.25 -4.48 6.64
C ILE A 18 1.91 -3.82 6.97
N LYS A 19 0.88 -4.60 7.37
CA LYS A 19 -0.40 -4.03 7.81
C LYS A 19 -0.26 -3.11 9.01
N LYS A 20 0.53 -3.53 9.99
CA LYS A 20 0.80 -2.73 11.19
C LYS A 20 1.54 -1.44 10.86
N SER A 21 2.49 -1.50 9.92
CA SER A 21 3.16 -0.31 9.42
C SER A 21 2.23 0.65 8.70
N LEU A 22 1.23 0.14 7.97
CA LEU A 22 0.25 0.99 7.27
C LEU A 22 -0.69 1.68 8.26
N ASP A 23 -1.24 0.94 9.23
CA ASP A 23 -2.08 1.50 10.29
C ASP A 23 -1.31 2.50 11.16
N ASP A 24 -0.04 2.22 11.50
CA ASP A 24 0.81 3.14 12.25
C ASP A 24 1.11 4.44 11.47
N ILE A 25 1.22 4.36 10.14
CA ILE A 25 1.37 5.53 9.28
C ILE A 25 0.07 6.33 9.25
N VAL A 26 -1.08 5.67 9.06
CA VAL A 26 -2.41 6.30 9.10
C VAL A 26 -2.66 6.97 10.46
N GLN A 27 -2.27 6.32 11.55
CA GLN A 27 -2.48 6.84 12.90
C GLN A 27 -1.53 8.01 13.23
N LYS A 28 -0.28 7.99 12.77
CA LYS A 28 0.65 9.13 12.90
C LYS A 28 0.23 10.31 12.01
N LEU A 29 -0.37 10.05 10.85
CA LEU A 29 -0.91 11.08 9.96
C LEU A 29 -2.07 11.86 10.60
N ASP A 30 -2.80 11.23 11.52
CA ASP A 30 -3.93 11.82 12.25
C ASP A 30 -3.49 12.70 13.44
N GLN A 31 -2.23 12.60 13.90
CA GLN A 31 -1.75 13.24 15.13
C GLN A 31 -1.15 14.64 14.98
N ASP A 32 -0.80 15.10 13.76
CA ASP A 32 -0.30 16.47 13.57
C ASP A 32 -1.46 17.47 13.44
N ALA A 33 -1.86 18.08 14.55
CA ALA A 33 -3.06 18.92 14.65
C ALA A 33 -3.09 20.15 13.70
N ASP A 34 -1.94 20.74 13.36
CA ASP A 34 -1.85 21.85 12.40
C ASP A 34 -1.83 21.38 10.95
N ALA A 35 -1.19 20.24 10.66
CA ALA A 35 -1.26 19.59 9.35
C ALA A 35 -2.68 19.07 9.07
N SER A 36 -3.38 18.59 10.10
CA SER A 36 -4.74 18.04 10.00
C SER A 36 -5.79 19.11 9.64
N LYS A 37 -5.61 20.38 10.07
CA LYS A 37 -6.47 21.51 9.65
C LYS A 37 -6.27 21.91 8.18
N SER A 38 -5.02 22.03 7.72
CA SER A 38 -4.72 22.32 6.30
C SER A 38 -5.15 21.16 5.39
N TRP A 39 -5.00 19.93 5.88
CA TRP A 39 -5.37 18.72 5.18
C TRP A 39 -6.89 18.53 5.07
N SER A 40 -7.63 18.70 6.16
CA SER A 40 -9.10 18.64 6.14
C SER A 40 -9.69 19.71 5.23
N SER A 41 -9.10 20.90 5.17
CA SER A 41 -9.50 21.95 4.22
C SER A 41 -9.25 21.52 2.77
N SER A 42 -8.06 20.99 2.46
CA SER A 42 -7.71 20.51 1.10
C SER A 42 -8.55 19.31 0.66
N ILE A 43 -8.87 18.39 1.57
CA ILE A 43 -9.79 17.28 1.32
C ILE A 43 -11.21 17.80 1.09
N THR A 44 -11.69 18.74 1.90
CA THR A 44 -13.07 19.25 1.78
C THR A 44 -13.26 19.97 0.44
N SER A 45 -12.23 20.70 -0.02
CA SER A 45 -12.23 21.35 -1.33
C SER A 45 -12.13 20.36 -2.51
N ASN A 46 -11.57 19.16 -2.31
CA ASN A 46 -11.40 18.13 -3.34
C ASN A 46 -12.13 16.81 -2.98
N LYS A 47 -13.28 16.92 -2.30
CA LYS A 47 -13.95 15.78 -1.66
C LYS A 47 -14.26 14.63 -2.63
N GLU A 48 -14.68 14.95 -3.85
CA GLU A 48 -14.99 13.94 -4.86
C GLU A 48 -13.73 13.19 -5.34
N GLU A 49 -12.65 13.91 -5.60
CA GLU A 49 -11.36 13.30 -5.95
C GLU A 49 -10.83 12.45 -4.81
N TRP A 50 -11.01 12.89 -3.56
CA TRP A 50 -10.65 12.15 -2.36
C TRP A 50 -11.44 10.84 -2.22
N GLU A 51 -12.76 10.85 -2.41
CA GLU A 51 -13.57 9.63 -2.37
C GLU A 51 -13.18 8.66 -3.49
N LYS A 52 -12.91 9.19 -4.69
CA LYS A 52 -12.44 8.39 -5.83
C LYS A 52 -11.08 7.76 -5.53
N LEU A 53 -10.16 8.51 -4.94
CA LEU A 53 -8.83 8.04 -4.58
C LEU A 53 -8.90 6.94 -3.51
N LYS A 54 -9.70 7.14 -2.46
CA LYS A 54 -9.97 6.11 -1.44
C LYS A 54 -10.55 4.84 -2.04
N LYS A 55 -11.54 4.97 -2.93
CA LYS A 55 -12.14 3.82 -3.62
C LYS A 55 -11.09 3.06 -4.43
N ASN A 56 -10.27 3.76 -5.21
CA ASN A 56 -9.22 3.14 -6.02
C ASN A 56 -8.20 2.40 -5.15
N ILE A 57 -7.73 3.01 -4.06
CA ILE A 57 -6.80 2.37 -3.11
C ILE A 57 -7.44 1.10 -2.55
N HIS A 58 -8.68 1.18 -2.10
CA HIS A 58 -9.40 0.02 -1.54
C HIS A 58 -9.56 -1.10 -2.57
N ASP A 59 -9.92 -0.78 -3.80
CA ASP A 59 -10.08 -1.75 -4.88
C ASP A 59 -8.75 -2.43 -5.23
N ARG A 60 -7.63 -1.69 -5.24
CA ARG A 60 -6.29 -2.25 -5.44
C ARG A 60 -5.82 -3.12 -4.29
N GLN A 61 -6.08 -2.71 -3.05
CA GLN A 61 -5.80 -3.53 -1.87
C GLN A 61 -6.63 -4.83 -1.88
N LYS A 62 -7.89 -4.77 -2.34
CA LYS A 62 -8.73 -5.97 -2.51
C LYS A 62 -8.17 -6.89 -3.59
N ALA A 63 -7.78 -6.33 -4.74
CA ALA A 63 -7.14 -7.10 -5.81
C ALA A 63 -5.84 -7.76 -5.34
N LEU A 64 -5.01 -7.07 -4.55
CA LEU A 64 -3.79 -7.63 -3.98
C LEU A 64 -4.07 -8.78 -3.01
N LYS A 65 -5.08 -8.63 -2.14
CA LYS A 65 -5.53 -9.71 -1.25
C LYS A 65 -6.02 -10.92 -2.04
N GLN A 66 -6.77 -10.69 -3.12
CA GLN A 66 -7.25 -11.77 -3.99
C GLN A 66 -6.07 -12.47 -4.68
N LEU A 67 -5.12 -11.71 -5.24
CA LEU A 67 -3.94 -12.26 -5.90
C LEU A 67 -3.12 -13.17 -4.97
N VAL A 68 -2.91 -12.76 -3.72
CA VAL A 68 -2.23 -13.59 -2.71
C VAL A 68 -3.04 -14.83 -2.36
N THR A 69 -4.37 -14.74 -2.34
CA THR A 69 -5.27 -15.87 -2.08
C THR A 69 -5.21 -16.88 -3.24
N ASP A 70 -5.29 -16.40 -4.48
CA ASP A 70 -5.22 -17.22 -5.68
C ASP A 70 -3.88 -17.94 -5.79
N LYS A 71 -2.78 -17.23 -5.45
CA LYS A 71 -1.45 -17.85 -5.40
C LYS A 71 -1.36 -18.94 -4.34
N LYS A 72 -1.90 -18.71 -3.15
CA LYS A 72 -1.94 -19.72 -2.07
C LYS A 72 -2.81 -20.93 -2.42
N ALA A 73 -3.88 -20.71 -3.17
CA ALA A 73 -4.75 -21.77 -3.68
C ALA A 73 -4.13 -22.53 -4.88
N GLY A 74 -2.97 -22.08 -5.40
CA GLY A 74 -2.33 -22.68 -6.56
C GLY A 74 -3.07 -22.42 -7.88
N ILE A 75 -3.99 -21.45 -7.91
CA ILE A 75 -4.76 -21.07 -9.10
C ILE A 75 -3.86 -20.38 -10.12
N ILE A 76 -2.84 -19.66 -9.65
CA ILE A 76 -1.89 -18.93 -10.49
C ILE A 76 -0.44 -19.36 -10.23
N GLY A 77 0.36 -19.30 -11.30
CA GLY A 77 1.80 -19.59 -11.30
C GLY A 77 2.62 -18.59 -10.49
N ILE A 78 3.94 -18.84 -10.33
CA ILE A 78 4.82 -17.87 -9.65
C ILE A 78 5.08 -16.66 -10.55
N ASP A 79 5.33 -16.89 -11.83
CA ASP A 79 5.60 -15.82 -12.80
C ASP A 79 4.39 -14.87 -12.95
N GLU A 80 3.19 -15.44 -13.06
CA GLU A 80 1.95 -14.66 -13.14
C GLU A 80 1.67 -13.87 -11.85
N PHE A 81 2.00 -14.46 -10.69
CA PHE A 81 1.88 -13.76 -9.42
C PHE A 81 2.84 -12.58 -9.35
N ASP A 82 4.11 -12.78 -9.70
CA ASP A 82 5.14 -11.74 -9.60
C ASP A 82 4.84 -10.55 -10.52
N GLU A 83 4.39 -10.82 -11.76
CA GLU A 83 4.00 -9.77 -12.70
C GLU A 83 2.81 -8.95 -12.16
N LYS A 84 1.73 -9.63 -11.75
CA LYS A 84 0.52 -8.96 -11.24
C LYS A 84 0.78 -8.26 -9.92
N TYR A 85 1.62 -8.83 -9.07
CA TYR A 85 1.99 -8.26 -7.77
C TYR A 85 2.75 -6.95 -7.97
N LYS A 86 3.76 -6.95 -8.85
CA LYS A 86 4.53 -5.75 -9.18
C LYS A 86 3.61 -4.64 -9.70
N LYS A 87 2.74 -4.96 -10.66
CA LYS A 87 1.78 -3.98 -11.20
C LYS A 87 0.88 -3.38 -10.13
N LEU A 88 0.31 -4.21 -9.24
CA LEU A 88 -0.55 -3.72 -8.16
C LEU A 88 0.22 -2.87 -7.14
N GLN A 89 1.48 -3.18 -6.87
CA GLN A 89 2.34 -2.37 -6.01
C GLN A 89 2.66 -1.01 -6.63
N ASP A 90 2.98 -0.98 -7.93
CA ASP A 90 3.24 0.26 -8.66
C ASP A 90 1.98 1.16 -8.65
N GLU A 91 0.81 0.59 -8.96
CA GLU A 91 -0.47 1.32 -8.93
C GLU A 91 -0.83 1.83 -7.53
N LEU A 92 -0.55 1.06 -6.47
CA LEU A 92 -0.75 1.52 -5.09
C LEU A 92 0.21 2.66 -4.73
N THR A 93 1.46 2.58 -5.14
CA THR A 93 2.48 3.62 -4.92
C THR A 93 2.06 4.92 -5.59
N GLU A 94 1.57 4.87 -6.83
CA GLU A 94 1.03 6.05 -7.53
C GLU A 94 -0.15 6.70 -6.80
N LEU A 95 -1.07 5.88 -6.29
CA LEU A 95 -2.21 6.36 -5.52
C LEU A 95 -1.77 6.96 -4.18
N GLU A 96 -0.77 6.39 -3.51
CA GLU A 96 -0.17 6.94 -2.28
C GLU A 96 0.49 8.30 -2.55
N PHE A 97 1.21 8.45 -3.68
CA PHE A 97 1.72 9.75 -4.11
C PHE A 97 0.60 10.76 -4.34
N ALA A 98 -0.51 10.36 -4.96
CA ALA A 98 -1.65 11.25 -5.14
C ALA A 98 -2.28 11.69 -3.80
N VAL A 99 -2.36 10.80 -2.80
CA VAL A 99 -2.80 11.16 -1.43
C VAL A 99 -1.85 12.19 -0.84
N TYR A 100 -0.54 11.95 -0.95
CA TYR A 100 0.48 12.83 -0.42
C TYR A 100 0.45 14.22 -1.06
N ASN A 101 0.30 14.28 -2.38
CA ASN A 101 0.18 15.53 -3.14
C ASN A 101 -1.06 16.32 -2.74
N MET A 102 -2.20 15.64 -2.58
CA MET A 102 -3.43 16.26 -2.10
C MET A 102 -3.28 16.80 -0.67
N ARG A 103 -2.45 16.16 0.17
CA ARG A 103 -2.16 16.61 1.54
C ARG A 103 -1.25 17.85 1.57
N LEU A 104 -0.25 17.92 0.70
CA LEU A 104 0.69 19.05 0.66
C LEU A 104 0.19 20.24 -0.17
N GLY A 105 -0.91 20.09 -0.92
CA GLY A 105 -1.37 21.10 -1.86
C GLY A 105 -0.42 21.28 -3.06
N THR A 106 0.52 20.37 -3.26
CA THR A 106 1.50 20.41 -4.33
C THR A 106 0.97 19.63 -5.54
N LYS A 107 0.69 20.33 -6.64
CA LYS A 107 0.60 19.67 -7.96
C LYS A 107 2.01 19.32 -8.39
N VAL A 108 2.30 18.03 -8.55
CA VAL A 108 3.52 17.61 -9.22
C VAL A 108 3.38 18.03 -10.68
N GLN A 109 4.33 18.87 -11.15
CA GLN A 109 4.51 19.19 -12.56
C GLN A 109 5.13 18.01 -13.29
#